data_AF-A0A3D5RJC7-F1
#
_entry.id   AF-A0A3D5RJC7-F1
#
_cell.length_a   1.000
_cell.length_b   1.000
_cell.length_c   1.000
_cell.angle_alpha   90.00
_cell.angle_beta   90.00
_cell.angle_gamma   90.00
#
_symmetry.space_group_name_H-M   'P 1'
#
loop_
_entity.id
_entity.type
_entity.pdbx_description
1 polymer ?
#
loop_
_entity_poly.entity_id
_entity_poly.type
_entity_poly.pdbx_seq_one_letter_code
_entity_poly.pdbx_strand_id
1 'polypeptide(L)' 'MERKEDTPVRKTRRKYEEKNKEKRKQASGNFGTMIPRALFNEINEFLEENDITKVRLIKEGYEALKKKKENGTLNQ' A
#
# COMPACT_ATOMS: atom_id res chain seq x y z
N MET A 1 18.57 -4.41 22.76
CA MET A 1 17.64 -3.39 23.28
C MET A 1 16.76 -4.07 24.33
N GLU A 2 17.00 -3.80 25.61
CA GLU A 2 16.18 -4.37 26.68
C GLU A 2 14.73 -3.88 26.56
N ARG A 3 13.78 -4.81 26.65
CA ARG A 3 12.36 -4.47 26.55
C ARG A 3 11.96 -3.72 27.82
N LYS A 4 11.39 -2.53 27.64
CA LYS A 4 10.81 -1.75 28.75
C LYS A 4 9.78 -2.59 29.51
N GLU A 5 9.68 -2.37 30.83
CA GLU A 5 8.79 -3.12 31.72
C GLU A 5 7.33 -3.13 31.27
N ASP A 6 6.66 -4.24 31.54
CA ASP A 6 5.35 -4.54 30.99
C ASP A 6 4.22 -3.97 31.87
N THR A 7 3.91 -2.69 31.65
CA THR A 7 2.71 -2.06 32.20
C THR A 7 1.44 -2.81 31.76
N PRO A 8 0.33 -2.81 32.53
CA PRO A 8 -0.92 -3.48 32.15
C PRO A 8 -1.42 -3.12 30.74
N VAL A 9 -1.28 -1.84 30.34
CA VAL A 9 -1.64 -1.34 29.01
C VAL A 9 -0.78 -1.95 27.89
N ARG A 10 0.50 -2.22 28.13
CA ARG A 10 1.38 -2.87 27.15
C ARG A 10 0.99 -4.33 26.93
N LYS A 11 0.63 -5.04 28.00
CA LYS A 11 0.16 -6.44 27.93
C LYS A 11 -1.13 -6.56 27.13
N THR A 12 -2.10 -5.68 27.35
CA THR A 12 -3.38 -5.70 26.60
C THR A 12 -3.18 -5.37 25.13
N ARG A 13 -2.37 -4.35 24.81
CA ARG A 13 -2.02 -4.01 23.42
C ARG A 13 -1.30 -5.14 22.69
N ARG A 14 -0.35 -5.83 23.34
CA ARG A 14 0.34 -6.99 22.74
C ARG A 14 -0.61 -8.13 22.42
N LYS A 15 -1.48 -8.52 23.36
CA LYS A 15 -2.49 -9.56 23.14
C LYS A 15 -3.44 -9.20 21.99
N TYR A 16 -3.86 -7.94 21.91
CA TYR A 16 -4.70 -7.45 20.82
C TYR A 16 -3.97 -7.51 19.47
N GLU A 17 -2.72 -7.04 19.41
CA GLU A 17 -1.91 -7.10 18.19
C GLU A 17 -1.62 -8.54 17.76
N GLU A 18 -1.22 -9.43 18.66
CA GLU A 18 -0.99 -10.85 18.35
C GLU A 18 -2.22 -11.52 17.74
N LYS A 19 -3.42 -11.22 18.25
CA LYS A 19 -4.68 -11.77 17.74
C LYS A 19 -5.09 -11.20 16.37
N ASN A 20 -4.80 -9.93 16.10
CA ASN A 20 -5.33 -9.23 14.92
C ASN A 20 -4.31 -8.98 13.81
N LYS A 21 -3.00 -9.13 14.08
CA LYS A 21 -1.93 -8.89 13.11
C LYS A 21 -2.10 -9.76 11.86
N GLU A 22 -2.40 -11.04 12.02
CA GLU A 22 -2.60 -11.95 10.88
C GLU A 22 -3.84 -11.56 10.06
N LYS A 23 -4.94 -11.19 10.71
CA LYS A 23 -6.14 -10.68 10.02
C LYS A 23 -5.85 -9.42 9.20
N ARG A 24 -5.04 -8.49 9.73
CA ARG A 24 -4.65 -7.26 9.02
C ARG A 24 -3.80 -7.54 7.78
N LYS A 25 -2.82 -8.46 7.91
CA LYS A 25 -1.96 -8.89 6.80
C LYS A 25 -2.74 -9.56 5.67
N GLN A 26 -3.76 -10.36 6.00
CA GLN A 26 -4.60 -11.02 5.00
C GLN A 26 -5.52 -10.03 4.26
N ALA A 27 -6.02 -9.03 4.97
CA ALA A 27 -6.98 -8.08 4.41
C ALA A 27 -6.35 -6.98 3.53
N SER A 28 -5.11 -6.58 3.83
CA SER A 28 -4.50 -5.41 3.19
C SER A 28 -2.97 -5.48 3.20
N GLY A 29 -2.35 -4.92 2.17
CA GLY A 29 -0.89 -4.83 2.01
C GLY A 29 -0.46 -3.51 1.39
N ASN A 30 0.83 -3.19 1.47
CA ASN A 30 1.45 -2.03 0.84
C ASN A 30 2.44 -2.49 -0.25
N PHE A 31 2.62 -1.67 -1.30
CA PHE A 31 3.57 -1.99 -2.38
C PHE A 31 5.01 -1.51 -2.10
N GLY A 32 5.19 -0.52 -1.22
CA GLY A 32 6.51 -0.09 -0.75
C GLY A 32 7.47 0.42 -1.84
N THR A 33 6.97 1.10 -2.87
CA THR A 33 7.80 1.57 -4.00
C THR A 33 8.34 2.99 -3.76
N MET A 34 9.65 3.17 -3.98
CA MET A 34 10.28 4.48 -3.99
C MET A 34 10.25 5.05 -5.42
N ILE A 35 9.74 6.27 -5.56
CA ILE A 35 9.73 7.00 -6.84
C ILE A 35 10.42 8.36 -6.67
N PRO A 36 11.01 8.93 -7.74
CA PRO A 36 11.60 10.26 -7.69
C PRO A 36 10.62 11.31 -7.19
N ARG A 37 11.09 12.28 -6.40
CA ARG A 37 10.20 13.27 -5.75
C ARG A 37 9.43 14.13 -6.75
N ALA A 38 10.05 14.49 -7.88
CA ALA A 38 9.39 15.24 -8.94
C ALA A 38 8.17 14.48 -9.49
N LEU A 39 8.36 13.21 -9.85
CA LEU A 39 7.29 12.34 -10.33
C LEU A 39 6.20 12.12 -9.27
N PHE A 40 6.58 11.98 -8.00
CA PHE A 40 5.62 11.87 -6.91
C PHE A 40 4.71 13.12 -6.82
N ASN A 41 5.30 14.31 -6.91
CA ASN A 41 4.53 15.56 -6.84
C ASN A 41 3.59 15.69 -8.05
N GLU A 42 4.10 15.48 -9.26
CA GLU A 42 3.32 15.53 -10.51
C GLU A 42 2.11 14.58 -10.46
N ILE A 43 2.31 13.33 -10.03
CA ILE A 43 1.22 12.37 -9.91
C ILE A 43 0.18 12.85 -8.88
N ASN A 44 0.60 13.40 -7.74
CA ASN A 44 -0.36 13.86 -6.73
C ASN A 44 -1.17 15.06 -7.22
N GLU A 45 -0.54 16.02 -7.89
CA GLU A 45 -1.22 17.18 -8.48
C GLU A 45 -2.29 16.71 -9.48
N PHE A 46 -1.94 15.82 -10.40
CA PHE A 46 -2.90 15.24 -11.34
C PHE A 46 -4.08 14.53 -10.63
N LEU A 47 -3.80 13.77 -9.58
CA LEU A 47 -4.83 13.04 -8.84
C LEU A 47 -5.79 13.98 -8.10
N GLU A 48 -5.27 15.07 -7.51
CA GLU A 48 -6.05 16.07 -6.80
C GLU A 48 -6.93 16.87 -7.76
N GLU A 49 -6.40 17.32 -8.90
CA GLU A 49 -7.16 18.06 -9.91
C GLU A 49 -8.34 17.27 -10.50
N ASN A 50 -8.24 15.95 -10.54
CA ASN A 50 -9.23 15.07 -11.16
C ASN A 50 -10.09 14.29 -10.15
N ASP A 51 -9.97 14.56 -8.84
CA ASP A 51 -10.64 13.81 -7.76
C ASP A 51 -10.43 12.28 -7.84
N ILE A 52 -9.22 11.86 -8.21
CA ILE A 52 -8.85 10.45 -8.36
C ILE A 52 -8.07 9.97 -7.15
N THR A 53 -8.48 8.85 -6.58
CA THR A 53 -7.72 8.23 -5.48
C THR A 53 -6.50 7.46 -5.99
N LYS A 54 -5.42 7.45 -5.22
CA LYS A 54 -4.22 6.64 -5.50
C LYS A 54 -4.55 5.14 -5.70
N VAL A 55 -5.54 4.62 -4.97
CA VAL A 55 -6.02 3.23 -5.12
C VAL A 55 -6.63 3.00 -6.51
N ARG A 56 -7.42 3.96 -7.00
CA ARG A 56 -8.01 3.90 -8.35
C ARG A 56 -6.94 3.93 -9.43
N LEU A 57 -5.96 4.84 -9.32
CA LEU A 57 -4.81 4.89 -10.24
C LEU A 57 -4.10 3.54 -10.34
N ILE A 58 -3.82 2.90 -9.19
CA ILE A 58 -3.12 1.60 -9.17
C ILE A 58 -3.97 0.49 -9.81
N LYS A 59 -5.29 0.44 -9.52
CA LYS A 59 -6.20 -0.57 -10.10
C LYS A 59 -6.30 -0.42 -11.62
N GLU A 60 -6.55 0.79 -12.11
CA GLU A 60 -6.69 1.05 -13.54
C GLU A 60 -5.35 0.84 -14.27
N GLY A 61 -4.23 1.26 -13.66
CA GLY A 61 -2.89 0.99 -14.19
C GLY A 61 -2.59 -0.51 -14.29
N TYR A 62 -2.95 -1.29 -13.27
CA TYR A 62 -2.81 -2.75 -13.29
C TYR A 62 -3.64 -3.40 -14.40
N GLU A 63 -4.91 -3.01 -14.54
CA GLU A 63 -5.80 -3.53 -15.59
C GLU A 63 -5.29 -3.18 -16.99
N ALA A 64 -4.81 -1.95 -17.19
CA ALA A 64 -4.23 -1.52 -18.46
C ALA A 64 -2.98 -2.35 -18.80
N LEU A 65 -2.08 -2.58 -17.85
CA LEU A 65 -0.90 -3.43 -18.04
C LEU A 65 -1.28 -4.88 -18.33
N LYS A 66 -2.29 -5.42 -17.64
CA LYS A 66 -2.81 -6.77 -17.86
C LYS A 66 -3.36 -6.92 -19.28
N LYS A 67 -4.18 -5.96 -19.76
CA LYS A 67 -4.71 -5.95 -21.14
C LYS A 67 -3.60 -5.84 -22.18
N LYS A 68 -2.59 -4.99 -21.97
CA LYS A 68 -1.43 -4.89 -22.87
C LYS A 68 -0.68 -6.23 -22.98
N LYS A 69 -0.54 -6.95 -21.86
CA LYS A 69 0.06 -8.29 -21.83
C LYS A 69 -0.77 -9.31 -22.60
N GLU A 70 -2.09 -9.34 -22.40
CA GLU A 70 -3.01 -10.23 -23.12
C GLU A 70 -2.99 -9.96 -24.64
N ASN A 71 -2.88 -8.70 -25.04
CA ASN A 71 -2.81 -8.29 -26.44
C ASN A 71 -1.41 -8.49 -27.07
N GLY A 72 -0.44 -9.05 -26.35
CA GLY A 72 0.92 -9.28 -26.86
C GLY A 72 1.73 -8.02 -27.15
N THR A 73 1.30 -6.86 -26.64
CA THR A 73 1.97 -5.56 -26.86
C THR A 73 2.90 -5.17 -25.71
N LEU A 74 2.84 -5.90 -24.59
CA LEU A 74 3.76 -5.75 -23.48
C LEU A 74 4.98 -6.66 -23.70
N ASN A 75 6.01 -6.12 -24.34
CA ASN A 75 7.31 -6.80 -24.44
C ASN A 75 8.09 -6.57 -23.13
N GLN A 76 8.63 -7.65 -22.56
CA GLN A 76 9.52 -7.58 -21.40
C GLN A 76 10.90 -7.08 -21.79
#